data_AF-A0A536VFR1-F1
#
_entry.id   AF-A0A536VFR1-F1
#
_cell.length_a   1.000
_cell.length_b   1.000
_cell.length_c   1.000
_cell.angle_alpha   90.00
_cell.angle_beta   90.00
_cell.angle_gamma   90.00
#
_symmetry.space_group_name_H-M   'P 1'
#
loop_
_entity.id
_entity.type
_entity.pdbx_description
1 polymer ?
#
loop_
_entity_poly.entity_id
_entity_poly.type
_entity_poly.pdbx_seq_one_letter_code
_entity_poly.pdbx_strand_id
1 'polypeptide(L)'
;MEGDRRSLSSEERADALEESMMRRLDETAPAQTRGVRRGTGVLFGGLTPGGLPLTLGALAPMPPKPTIVDFFKLRLMPHTVTHMLQSANDAQKKGEPEETVLA
;
A
#
# COMPACT_ATOMS: atom_id res chain seq x y z
N MET A 1 -28.15 17.61 43.57
CA MET A 1 -27.25 16.58 42.99
C MET A 1 -26.74 17.16 41.70
N GLU A 2 -25.64 17.90 41.77
CA GLU A 2 -25.09 18.62 40.62
C GLU A 2 -24.13 17.68 39.88
N GLY A 3 -24.58 17.14 38.75
CA GLY A 3 -23.83 16.22 37.92
C GLY A 3 -22.74 16.94 37.13
N ASP A 4 -21.50 16.63 37.47
CA ASP A 4 -20.25 16.98 36.80
C ASP A 4 -20.34 16.79 35.27
N ARG A 5 -20.58 17.88 34.54
CA ARG A 5 -20.40 17.95 33.08
C ARG A 5 -18.91 17.95 32.78
N ARG A 6 -18.28 16.77 32.83
CA ARG A 6 -16.90 16.60 32.36
C ARG A 6 -16.85 16.96 30.89
N SER A 7 -16.24 18.09 30.60
CA SER A 7 -15.80 18.41 29.26
C SER A 7 -14.79 17.34 28.86
N LEU A 8 -15.08 16.58 27.81
CA LEU A 8 -14.17 15.58 27.23
C LEU A 8 -12.76 16.18 27.12
N SER A 9 -11.75 15.40 27.50
CA SER A 9 -10.34 15.77 27.34
C SER A 9 -10.02 15.99 25.85
N SER A 10 -8.91 16.66 25.55
CA SER A 10 -8.48 16.84 24.16
C SER A 10 -8.25 15.51 23.43
N GLU A 11 -7.78 14.48 24.16
CA GLU A 11 -7.57 13.13 23.63
C GLU A 11 -8.91 12.45 23.34
N GLU A 12 -9.85 12.48 24.29
CA GLU A 12 -11.18 11.87 24.11
C GLU A 12 -11.96 12.53 22.96
N ARG A 13 -11.78 13.84 22.74
CA ARG A 13 -12.34 14.54 21.58
C ARG A 13 -11.67 14.13 20.27
N ALA A 14 -10.36 13.87 20.28
CA ALA A 14 -9.63 13.42 19.10
C ALA A 14 -10.06 12.01 18.72
N ASP A 15 -10.17 11.09 19.69
CA ASP A 15 -10.63 9.72 19.47
C ASP A 15 -12.07 9.69 18.92
N ALA A 16 -12.98 10.48 19.52
CA ALA A 16 -14.36 10.60 19.04
C ALA A 16 -14.44 11.18 17.62
N LEU A 17 -13.54 12.13 17.29
CA LEU A 17 -13.45 12.69 15.95
C LEU A 17 -12.96 11.65 14.95
N GLU A 18 -11.90 10.91 15.27
CA GLU A 18 -11.35 9.84 14.44
C GLU A 18 -12.41 8.77 14.16
N GLU A 19 -13.11 8.30 15.20
CA GLU A 19 -14.18 7.31 15.09
C GLU A 19 -15.31 7.81 14.18
N SER A 20 -15.71 9.09 14.33
CA SER A 20 -16.74 9.70 13.49
C SER A 20 -16.31 9.80 12.01
N MET A 21 -15.05 10.12 11.75
CA MET A 21 -14.50 10.20 10.39
C MET A 21 -14.41 8.82 9.76
N MET A 22 -13.96 7.81 10.53
CA MET A 22 -13.85 6.43 10.07
C MET A 22 -15.22 5.86 9.70
N ARG A 23 -16.25 6.11 10.53
CA ARG A 23 -17.64 5.73 10.27
C ARG A 23 -18.21 6.37 9.00
N ARG A 24 -17.99 7.67 8.80
CA ARG A 24 -18.41 8.38 7.57
C ARG A 24 -17.73 7.85 6.30
N LEU A 25 -16.46 7.46 6.41
CA LEU A 25 -15.73 6.83 5.30
C LEU A 25 -16.28 5.44 4.97
N ASP A 26 -16.75 4.69 5.98
CA ASP A 26 -17.37 3.39 5.78
C ASP A 26 -18.77 3.49 5.16
N GLU A 27 -19.57 4.49 5.56
CA GLU A 27 -20.89 4.77 5.00
C GLU A 27 -20.84 5.19 3.51
N THR A 28 -19.78 5.89 3.12
CA THR A 28 -19.59 6.37 1.74
C THR A 28 -18.84 5.38 0.86
N ALA A 29 -18.36 4.26 1.43
CA ALA A 29 -17.66 3.22 0.68
C ALA A 29 -18.69 2.28 0.01
N PRO A 30 -18.73 2.21 -1.33
CA PRO A 30 -19.59 1.24 -2.00
C PRO A 30 -19.20 -0.19 -1.59
N ALA A 31 -20.22 -0.99 -1.26
CA ALA A 31 -20.06 -2.41 -0.95
C ALA A 31 -19.42 -3.14 -2.15
N GLN A 32 -18.14 -3.50 -2.00
CA GLN A 32 -17.44 -4.52 -2.79
C GLN A 32 -17.33 -4.35 -4.33
N THR A 33 -16.99 -3.17 -4.84
CA THR A 33 -16.55 -3.03 -6.26
C THR A 33 -15.14 -2.47 -6.42
N ARG A 34 -14.37 -2.34 -5.34
CA ARG A 34 -12.94 -2.09 -5.49
C ARG A 34 -12.30 -3.42 -5.84
N GLY A 35 -11.86 -3.58 -7.09
CA GLY A 35 -10.98 -4.68 -7.49
C GLY A 35 -9.63 -4.68 -6.77
N VAL A 36 -9.50 -3.92 -5.67
CA VAL A 36 -8.30 -3.68 -4.87
C VAL A 36 -8.70 -3.52 -3.41
N ARG A 37 -7.95 -4.16 -2.52
CA ARG A 37 -8.18 -4.07 -1.06
C ARG A 37 -7.90 -2.65 -0.56
N ARG A 38 -8.62 -2.23 0.48
CA ARG A 38 -8.33 -0.95 1.16
C ARG A 38 -6.94 -1.03 1.80
N GLY A 39 -6.14 0.03 1.70
CA GLY A 39 -4.76 0.07 2.19
C GLY A 39 -3.68 -0.37 1.18
N THR A 40 -4.07 -0.83 0.00
CA THR A 40 -3.13 -1.25 -1.06
C THR A 40 -2.38 -0.08 -1.73
N GLY A 41 -2.73 1.17 -1.41
CA GLY A 41 -2.03 2.37 -1.88
C GLY A 41 -2.30 2.69 -3.35
N VAL A 42 -1.96 3.92 -3.76
CA VAL A 42 -2.18 4.41 -5.13
C VAL A 42 -1.41 3.63 -6.20
N LEU A 43 -0.31 2.97 -5.83
CA LEU A 43 0.49 2.15 -6.74
C LEU A 43 -0.26 0.90 -7.24
N PHE A 44 -1.13 0.35 -6.42
CA PHE A 44 -1.79 -0.92 -6.69
C PHE A 44 -3.32 -0.81 -6.72
N GLY A 45 -3.89 0.31 -6.23
CA GLY A 45 -5.33 0.62 -6.24
C GLY A 45 -5.70 1.95 -6.86
N GLY A 46 -4.76 2.62 -7.53
CA GLY A 46 -4.98 3.88 -8.23
C GLY A 46 -5.64 3.72 -9.60
N LEU A 47 -5.56 4.80 -10.38
CA LEU A 47 -5.99 4.82 -11.77
C LEU A 47 -4.79 4.47 -12.66
N THR A 48 -5.04 3.80 -13.78
CA THR A 48 -4.04 3.67 -14.84
C THR A 48 -3.75 5.06 -15.41
N PRO A 49 -2.64 5.24 -16.16
CA PRO A 49 -2.38 6.51 -16.86
C PRO A 49 -3.53 7.00 -17.75
N GLY A 50 -4.42 6.09 -18.19
CA GLY A 50 -5.63 6.41 -18.96
C GLY A 50 -6.88 6.68 -18.11
N GLY A 51 -6.76 6.82 -16.79
CA GLY A 51 -7.88 7.15 -15.89
C GLY A 51 -8.82 5.99 -15.57
N LEU A 52 -8.47 4.75 -15.93
CA LEU A 52 -9.28 3.58 -15.62
C LEU A 52 -8.89 2.99 -14.25
N PRO A 53 -9.83 2.45 -13.46
CA PRO A 53 -9.50 1.77 -12.21
C PRO A 53 -8.52 0.63 -12.44
N LEU A 54 -7.40 0.58 -11.70
CA LEU A 54 -6.61 -0.65 -11.64
C LEU A 54 -7.45 -1.73 -10.98
N THR A 55 -7.66 -2.82 -11.68
CA THR A 55 -8.20 -4.05 -11.10
C THR A 55 -7.03 -4.97 -10.79
N LEU A 56 -6.89 -5.40 -9.54
CA LEU A 56 -5.88 -6.40 -9.19
C LEU A 56 -6.42 -7.76 -9.57
N GLY A 57 -5.93 -8.29 -10.70
CA GLY A 57 -6.12 -9.67 -11.06
C GLY A 57 -5.45 -10.62 -10.06
N ALA A 58 -5.82 -11.89 -10.11
CA ALA A 58 -5.10 -12.92 -9.35
C ALA A 58 -3.62 -12.93 -9.76
N LEU A 59 -2.74 -13.06 -8.77
CA LEU A 59 -1.30 -13.17 -9.01
C LEU A 59 -1.02 -14.40 -9.87
N ALA A 60 -0.09 -14.26 -10.83
CA ALA A 60 0.37 -15.40 -11.61
C ALA A 60 0.94 -16.50 -10.68
N PRO A 61 0.70 -17.78 -10.98
CA PRO A 61 1.21 -18.89 -10.17
C PRO A 61 2.74 -18.89 -10.18
N MET A 62 3.34 -19.20 -9.04
CA MET A 62 4.80 -19.40 -8.96
C MET A 62 5.17 -20.75 -9.59
N PRO A 63 6.38 -20.88 -10.15
CA PRO A 63 6.94 -22.19 -10.48
C PRO A 63 7.07 -23.09 -9.22
N PRO A 64 7.11 -24.43 -9.36
CA PRO A 64 7.22 -25.35 -8.22
C PRO A 64 8.48 -25.15 -7.35
N LYS A 65 9.56 -24.62 -7.94
CA LYS A 65 10.80 -24.22 -7.25
C LYS A 65 11.12 -22.77 -7.62
N PRO A 66 10.48 -21.80 -6.96
CA PRO A 66 10.63 -20.40 -7.34
C PRO A 66 12.04 -19.89 -7.02
N THR A 67 12.62 -19.12 -7.94
CA THR A 67 13.85 -18.35 -7.69
C THR A 67 13.53 -16.92 -7.24
N ILE A 68 14.52 -16.20 -6.73
CA ILE A 68 14.36 -14.78 -6.37
C ILE A 68 14.01 -13.92 -7.60
N VAL A 69 14.52 -14.31 -8.77
CA VAL A 69 14.21 -13.66 -10.05
C VAL A 69 12.74 -13.88 -10.43
N ASP A 70 12.20 -15.07 -10.21
CA ASP A 70 10.78 -15.36 -10.45
C ASP A 70 9.88 -14.53 -9.52
N PHE A 71 10.29 -14.35 -8.26
CA PHE A 71 9.56 -13.50 -7.33
C PHE A 71 9.47 -12.06 -7.85
N PHE A 72 10.60 -11.46 -8.24
CA PHE A 72 10.59 -10.09 -8.77
C PHE A 72 9.74 -9.98 -10.05
N LYS A 73 9.83 -10.94 -10.96
CA LYS A 73 9.05 -10.92 -12.21
C LYS A 73 7.54 -11.10 -11.99
N LEU A 74 7.14 -11.92 -11.02
CA LEU A 74 5.74 -12.32 -10.82
C LEU A 74 5.02 -11.53 -9.72
N ARG A 75 5.75 -10.77 -8.88
CA ARG A 75 5.17 -10.03 -7.75
C ARG A 75 5.37 -8.53 -7.84
N LEU A 76 6.28 -8.04 -8.67
CA LEU A 76 6.47 -6.62 -8.90
C LEU A 76 5.99 -6.22 -10.29
N MET A 77 5.56 -4.96 -10.41
CA MET A 77 5.24 -4.38 -11.70
C MET A 77 6.53 -4.14 -12.51
N PRO A 78 6.51 -4.28 -13.85
CA PRO A 78 7.70 -4.12 -14.68
C PRO A 78 8.48 -2.82 -14.44
N HIS A 79 7.78 -1.72 -14.19
CA HIS A 79 8.40 -0.42 -13.89
C HIS A 79 9.08 -0.39 -12.51
N THR A 80 8.49 -1.04 -11.50
CA THR A 80 9.09 -1.18 -10.17
C THR A 80 10.37 -2.01 -10.23
N VAL A 81 10.36 -3.13 -10.98
CA VAL A 81 11.55 -3.96 -11.20
C VAL A 81 12.67 -3.13 -11.86
N THR A 82 12.33 -2.32 -12.86
CA THR A 82 13.30 -1.47 -13.56
C THR A 82 13.93 -0.46 -12.61
N HIS A 83 13.14 0.21 -11.76
CA HIS A 83 13.65 1.14 -10.76
C HIS A 83 14.56 0.47 -9.73
N MET A 84 14.17 -0.69 -9.19
CA MET A 84 14.98 -1.43 -8.23
C MET A 84 16.32 -1.87 -8.83
N LEU A 85 16.31 -2.40 -10.06
CA LEU A 85 17.53 -2.83 -10.74
C LEU A 85 18.45 -1.65 -11.09
N GLN A 86 17.88 -0.48 -11.42
CA GLN A 86 18.65 0.75 -11.62
C GLN A 86 19.33 1.20 -10.33
N SER A 87 18.59 1.25 -9.21
CA SER A 87 19.15 1.59 -7.90
C SER A 87 20.26 0.63 -7.47
N ALA A 88 20.04 -0.69 -7.61
CA ALA A 88 21.04 -1.71 -7.30
C ALA A 88 22.30 -1.57 -8.17
N ASN A 89 22.15 -1.37 -9.47
CA ASN A 89 23.29 -1.14 -10.38
C ASN A 89 24.08 0.12 -10.01
N ASP A 90 23.39 1.21 -9.64
CA ASP A 90 24.06 2.45 -9.27
C ASP A 90 24.79 2.32 -7.93
N ALA A 91 24.22 1.62 -6.95
CA ALA A 91 24.90 1.28 -5.69
C ALA A 91 26.15 0.41 -5.94
N GLN A 92 26.03 -0.60 -6.81
CA GLN A 92 27.16 -1.45 -7.19
C GLN A 92 28.28 -0.64 -7.86
N LYS A 93 27.94 0.27 -8.80
CA LYS A 93 28.93 1.14 -9.46
C LYS A 93 29.64 2.10 -8.50
N LYS A 94 28.95 2.51 -7.43
CA LYS A 94 29.53 3.35 -6.37
C LYS A 94 30.43 2.57 -5.41
N GLY A 95 30.42 1.23 -5.48
CA GLY A 95 31.20 0.39 -4.58
C GLY A 95 30.59 0.25 -3.18
N GLU A 96 29.27 0.43 -3.07
CA GLU A 96 28.54 0.21 -1.82
C GLU A 96 28.64 -1.27 -1.38
N PRO A 97 28.56 -1.56 -0.07
CA PRO A 97 28.59 -2.94 0.41
C PRO A 97 27.37 -3.72 -0.11
N GLU A 98 27.53 -5.04 -0.23
CA GLU A 98 26.50 -5.94 -0.78
C GLU A 98 25.14 -5.79 -0.08
N GLU A 99 25.14 -5.59 1.24
CA GLU A 99 23.93 -5.34 2.03
C GLU A 99 23.15 -4.12 1.51
N THR A 100 23.85 -3.04 1.13
CA THR A 100 23.23 -1.83 0.56
C THR A 100 22.75 -2.05 -0.89
N VAL A 101 23.44 -2.91 -1.65
CA VAL A 101 23.05 -3.22 -3.04
C VAL A 101 21.77 -4.06 -3.10
N LEU A 102 21.52 -4.89 -2.08
CA LEU A 102 20.39 -5.82 -2.01
C LEU A 102 19.22 -5.34 -1.13
N ALA A 103 19.31 -4.15 -0.54
CA ALA A 103 18.25 -3.53 0.27
C ALA A 103 17.08 -3.01 -0.57
#